data_AF-A0A9P7BZE6-F1
#
_entry.id   AF-A0A9P7BZE6-F1
#
_cell.length_a   1.000
_cell.length_b   1.000
_cell.length_c   1.000
_cell.angle_alpha   90.00
_cell.angle_beta   90.00
_cell.angle_gamma   90.00
#
_symmetry.space_group_name_H-M   'P 1'
#
loop_
_entity.id
_entity.type
_entity.pdbx_description
1 polymer ?
#
loop_
_entity_poly.entity_id
_entity_poly.type
_entity_poly.pdbx_seq_one_letter_code
_entity_poly.pdbx_strand_id
1 'polypeptide(L)'
;MLFLPLLSPHAALCLIAGSAGGFDLGIQTSLIAHQSIVYGIDPAARSRLNAILMTGVFIGVAAGGALGSLALAHWGWTGVTLVAASAAAVALALRLRPGVTRNGHPSPYAA
;
A
#
# COMPACT_ATOMS: atom_id res chain seq x y z
N MET A 1 -9.54 14.40 -11.94
CA MET A 1 -10.70 15.13 -12.52
C MET A 1 -10.58 16.65 -12.36
N LEU A 2 -9.97 17.15 -11.27
CA LEU A 2 -9.83 18.59 -10.98
C LEU A 2 -9.18 19.44 -12.11
N PHE A 3 -8.25 18.87 -12.88
CA PHE A 3 -7.53 19.56 -13.97
C PHE A 3 -7.91 19.09 -15.39
N LEU A 4 -8.73 18.04 -15.50
CA LEU A 4 -9.10 17.46 -16.80
C LEU A 4 -9.81 18.43 -17.76
N PRO A 5 -10.70 19.35 -17.32
CA PRO A 5 -11.37 20.26 -18.25
C PRO A 5 -10.47 21.39 -18.79
N LEU A 6 -9.25 21.55 -18.26
CA LEU A 6 -8.28 22.56 -18.71
C LEU A 6 -7.18 21.98 -19.62
N LEU A 7 -7.12 20.65 -19.76
CA LEU A 7 -6.05 19.95 -20.49
C LEU A 7 -6.55 19.45 -21.85
N SER A 8 -5.68 19.47 -22.86
CA SER A 8 -5.99 18.80 -24.13
C SER A 8 -6.23 17.29 -23.89
N PRO A 9 -7.10 16.62 -24.67
CA PRO A 9 -7.42 15.21 -24.45
C PRO A 9 -6.17 14.31 -24.39
N HIS A 10 -5.16 14.59 -25.22
CA HIS A 10 -3.91 13.85 -25.25
C HIS A 10 -3.09 14.04 -23.97
N ALA A 11 -3.00 15.27 -23.46
CA ALA A 11 -2.29 15.57 -22.22
C ALA A 11 -2.98 14.92 -21.00
N ALA A 12 -4.32 14.89 -20.99
CA ALA A 12 -5.09 14.20 -19.96
C ALA A 12 -4.81 12.69 -19.95
N LEU A 13 -4.74 12.05 -21.13
CA LEU A 13 -4.40 10.63 -21.25
C LEU A 13 -2.98 10.34 -20.76
N CYS A 14 -2.00 11.16 -21.12
CA CYS A 14 -0.62 11.01 -20.63
C CYS A 14 -0.53 11.11 -19.10
N LEU A 15 -1.26 12.06 -18.50
CA LEU A 15 -1.31 12.23 -17.04
C LEU A 15 -1.91 11.00 -16.35
N ILE A 16 -3.03 10.48 -16.87
CA ILE A 16 -3.68 9.28 -16.33
C ILE A 16 -2.75 8.07 -16.47
N ALA A 17 -2.14 7.87 -17.64
CA ALA A 17 -1.23 6.75 -17.87
C ALA A 17 -0.01 6.81 -16.94
N GLY A 18 0.61 7.99 -16.80
CA GLY A 18 1.76 8.18 -15.91
C GLY A 18 1.41 7.97 -14.44
N SER A 19 0.27 8.49 -13.98
CA SER A 19 -0.17 8.31 -12.59
C SER A 19 -0.59 6.88 -12.28
N ALA A 20 -1.34 6.22 -13.18
CA ALA A 20 -1.72 4.82 -13.03
C ALA A 20 -0.50 3.88 -13.03
N GLY A 21 0.44 4.10 -13.95
CA GLY A 21 1.68 3.33 -14.01
C GLY A 21 2.55 3.53 -12.75
N GLY A 22 2.73 4.78 -12.31
CA GLY A 22 3.45 5.07 -11.07
C GLY A 22 2.79 4.44 -9.83
N PHE A 23 1.46 4.46 -9.77
CA PHE A 23 0.70 3.81 -8.71
C PHE A 23 0.91 2.28 -8.71
N ASP A 24 0.77 1.63 -9.86
CA ASP A 24 0.96 0.18 -9.99
C ASP A 24 2.38 -0.26 -9.60
N LEU A 25 3.40 0.47 -10.09
CA LEU A 25 4.79 0.25 -9.69
C LEU A 25 4.97 0.41 -8.17
N GLY A 26 4.32 1.39 -7.55
CA GLY A 26 4.32 1.58 -6.09
C GLY A 26 3.72 0.38 -5.34
N ILE A 27 2.59 -0.16 -5.82
CA ILE A 27 1.96 -1.34 -5.23
C ILE A 27 2.85 -2.57 -5.38
N GLN A 28 3.38 -2.82 -6.57
CA GLN A 28 4.22 -3.99 -6.86
C GLN A 28 5.54 -3.95 -6.06
N THR A 29 6.20 -2.80 -6.00
CA THR A 29 7.43 -2.62 -5.21
C THR A 29 7.18 -2.82 -3.72
N SER A 30 6.06 -2.31 -3.19
CA SER A 30 5.66 -2.51 -1.79
C SER A 30 5.37 -3.97 -1.49
N LEU A 31 4.68 -4.69 -2.39
CA LEU A 31 4.40 -6.10 -2.23
C LEU A 31 5.68 -6.93 -2.18
N ILE A 32 6.63 -6.67 -3.08
CA ILE A 32 7.94 -7.34 -3.11
C ILE A 32 8.71 -7.07 -1.80
N ALA A 33 8.69 -5.83 -1.30
CA ALA A 33 9.33 -5.49 -0.03
C ALA A 33 8.69 -6.24 1.16
N HIS A 34 7.37 -6.31 1.23
CA HIS A 34 6.67 -7.09 2.26
C HIS A 34 6.98 -8.58 2.18
N GLN A 35 6.97 -9.16 0.97
CA GLN A 35 7.33 -10.55 0.74
C GLN A 35 8.77 -10.85 1.17
N SER A 36 9.72 -9.97 0.84
CA SER A 36 11.12 -10.13 1.24
C SER A 36 11.30 -10.14 2.76
N ILE A 37 10.64 -9.22 3.47
CA ILE A 37 10.68 -9.15 4.94
C ILE A 37 10.04 -10.39 5.57
N VAL A 38 8.82 -10.74 5.12
CA VAL A 38 8.04 -11.83 5.71
C VAL A 38 8.69 -13.19 5.45
N TYR A 39 9.16 -13.46 4.23
CA TYR A 39 9.82 -14.74 3.90
C TYR A 39 11.23 -14.88 4.49
N GLY A 40 11.82 -13.79 4.98
CA GLY A 40 13.06 -13.80 5.75
C GLY A 40 12.89 -14.32 7.19
N ILE A 41 11.67 -14.47 7.70
CA ILE A 41 11.39 -14.91 9.07
C ILE A 41 11.74 -16.39 9.26
N ASP A 42 11.17 -17.26 8.42
CA ASP A 42 11.41 -18.70 8.46
C ASP A 42 11.32 -19.29 7.03
N PRO A 43 12.46 -19.69 6.43
CA PRO A 43 12.49 -20.32 5.11
C PRO A 43 11.69 -21.62 5.00
N ALA A 44 11.56 -22.39 6.08
CA ALA A 44 10.82 -23.66 6.08
C ALA A 44 9.31 -23.45 6.08
N ALA A 45 8.83 -22.32 6.61
CA ALA A 45 7.40 -21.98 6.71
C ALA A 45 6.89 -21.06 5.59
N ARG A 46 7.63 -20.87 4.49
CA ARG A 46 7.29 -19.95 3.38
C ARG A 46 5.85 -20.05 2.89
N SER A 47 5.31 -21.26 2.73
CA SER A 47 3.93 -21.47 2.26
C SER A 47 2.89 -20.89 3.23
N ARG A 48 3.09 -21.10 4.54
CA ARG A 48 2.22 -20.54 5.59
C ARG A 48 2.32 -19.02 5.65
N LEU A 49 3.53 -18.49 5.55
CA LEU A 49 3.80 -17.05 5.57
C LEU A 49 3.18 -16.34 4.37
N ASN A 50 3.24 -16.94 3.17
CA ASN A 50 2.56 -16.42 1.99
C ASN A 50 1.04 -16.42 2.17
N ALA A 51 0.48 -17.51 2.71
CA ALA A 51 -0.96 -17.59 2.97
C ALA A 51 -1.41 -16.44 3.89
N ILE A 52 -0.72 -16.22 5.02
CA ILE A 52 -1.04 -15.13 5.95
C ILE A 52 -0.93 -13.76 5.27
N LEU A 53 0.15 -13.54 4.50
CA LEU A 53 0.38 -12.28 3.78
C LEU A 53 -0.76 -12.01 2.78
N MET A 54 -1.07 -12.99 1.93
CA MET A 54 -2.11 -12.84 0.89
C MET A 54 -3.51 -12.73 1.49
N THR A 55 -3.80 -13.44 2.58
CA THR A 55 -5.06 -13.25 3.32
C THR A 55 -5.20 -11.81 3.81
N GLY A 56 -4.13 -11.23 4.38
CA GLY A 56 -4.13 -9.81 4.78
C GLY A 56 -4.34 -8.86 3.60
N VAL A 57 -3.68 -9.12 2.46
CA VAL A 57 -3.88 -8.35 1.22
C VAL A 57 -5.34 -8.43 0.76
N PHE A 58 -5.93 -9.63 0.71
CA PHE A 58 -7.32 -9.81 0.28
C PHE A 58 -8.32 -9.11 1.20
N ILE A 59 -8.10 -9.13 2.52
CA ILE A 59 -8.92 -8.36 3.47
C ILE A 59 -8.85 -6.87 3.14
N GLY A 60 -7.64 -6.35 2.91
CA GLY A 60 -7.42 -4.96 2.51
C GLY A 60 -8.12 -4.60 1.20
N VAL A 61 -8.01 -5.46 0.18
CA VAL A 61 -8.67 -5.28 -1.12
C VAL A 61 -10.19 -5.29 -0.99
N ALA A 62 -10.76 -6.23 -0.22
CA ALA A 62 -12.20 -6.31 0.00
C ALA A 62 -12.74 -5.06 0.72
N ALA A 63 -12.07 -4.64 1.80
CA ALA A 63 -12.43 -3.44 2.54
C ALA A 63 -12.28 -2.17 1.67
N GLY A 64 -11.19 -2.06 0.91
CA GLY A 64 -10.94 -0.97 -0.02
C GLY A 64 -11.99 -0.90 -1.14
N GLY A 65 -12.39 -2.04 -1.69
CA GLY A 65 -13.45 -2.13 -2.68
C GLY A 65 -14.81 -1.69 -2.14
N ALA A 66 -15.17 -2.12 -0.94
CA ALA A 66 -16.42 -1.71 -0.27
C ALA A 66 -16.44 -0.20 0.02
N LEU A 67 -15.38 0.33 0.64
CA LEU A 67 -15.24 1.76 0.94
C LEU A 67 -15.20 2.61 -0.34
N GLY A 68 -14.49 2.15 -1.37
CA GLY A 68 -14.41 2.81 -2.66
C GLY A 68 -15.77 2.84 -3.37
N SER A 69 -16.52 1.75 -3.35
CA SER A 69 -17.86 1.67 -3.95
C SER A 69 -18.84 2.60 -3.24
N LEU A 70 -18.81 2.63 -1.91
CA LEU A 70 -19.64 3.53 -1.11
C LEU A 70 -19.27 5.01 -1.37
N ALA A 71 -17.97 5.31 -1.40
CA ALA A 71 -17.49 6.66 -1.66
C ALA A 71 -17.85 7.13 -3.08
N LEU A 72 -17.78 6.24 -4.06
CA LEU A 72 -18.22 6.52 -5.43
C LEU A 72 -19.72 6.82 -5.49
N ALA A 73 -20.54 6.04 -4.78
CA ALA A 73 -22.00 6.21 -4.76
C ALA A 73 -22.44 7.56 -4.15
N HIS A 74 -21.77 8.02 -3.08
CA HIS A 74 -22.17 9.24 -2.36
C HIS A 74 -21.46 10.52 -2.82
N TRP A 75 -20.17 10.44 -3.16
CA TRP A 75 -19.33 11.61 -3.45
C TRP A 75 -18.64 11.53 -4.83
N GLY A 76 -19.01 10.54 -5.64
CA GLY A 76 -18.42 10.33 -6.96
C GLY A 76 -16.91 10.04 -6.88
N TRP A 77 -16.23 10.32 -7.98
CA TRP A 77 -14.79 10.09 -8.11
C TRP A 77 -13.94 10.83 -7.07
N THR A 78 -14.38 12.02 -6.65
CA THR A 78 -13.67 12.78 -5.61
C THR A 78 -13.64 12.01 -4.29
N GLY A 79 -14.74 11.37 -3.91
CA GLY A 79 -14.80 10.50 -2.74
C GLY A 79 -13.80 9.35 -2.81
N VAL A 80 -13.75 8.66 -3.95
CA VAL A 80 -12.80 7.55 -4.18
C VAL A 80 -11.36 8.02 -4.03
N THR A 81 -11.01 9.16 -4.62
CA THR A 81 -9.65 9.71 -4.51
C THR A 81 -9.29 10.10 -3.08
N LEU A 82 -10.24 10.64 -2.30
CA LEU A 82 -10.00 11.01 -0.91
C LEU A 82 -9.78 9.78 -0.03
N VAL A 83 -10.58 8.73 -0.22
CA VAL A 83 -10.40 7.45 0.48
C VAL A 83 -9.02 6.87 0.17
N ALA A 84 -8.63 6.79 -1.11
CA ALA A 84 -7.31 6.28 -1.51
C ALA A 84 -6.15 7.12 -0.94
N ALA A 85 -6.24 8.45 -1.01
CA ALA A 85 -5.23 9.36 -0.48
C ALA A 85 -5.11 9.25 1.05
N SER A 86 -6.23 9.15 1.77
CA SER A 86 -6.24 8.99 3.22
C SER A 86 -5.62 7.65 3.65
N ALA A 87 -5.92 6.56 2.95
CA ALA A 87 -5.33 5.25 3.20
C ALA A 87 -3.80 5.27 2.99
N ALA A 88 -3.33 5.88 1.90
CA ALA A 88 -1.91 6.06 1.63
C ALA A 88 -1.22 6.93 2.69
N ALA A 89 -1.85 8.03 3.12
CA ALA A 89 -1.33 8.90 4.16
C ALA A 89 -1.22 8.18 5.52
N VAL A 90 -2.22 7.37 5.88
CA VAL A 90 -2.19 6.55 7.10
C VAL A 90 -1.07 5.51 7.01
N ALA A 91 -0.93 4.81 5.89
CA ALA A 91 0.15 3.84 5.69
C ALA A 91 1.54 4.48 5.81
N LEU A 92 1.73 5.67 5.21
CA LEU A 92 2.96 6.44 5.33
C LEU A 92 3.21 6.88 6.78
N ALA A 93 2.19 7.39 7.47
CA ALA A 93 2.31 7.78 8.88
C ALA A 93 2.70 6.60 9.77
N LEU A 94 2.12 5.41 9.54
CA LEU A 94 2.49 4.18 10.26
C LEU A 94 3.93 3.76 9.97
N ARG A 95 4.39 3.89 8.73
CA ARG A 95 5.78 3.58 8.33
C ARG A 95 6.79 4.52 8.99
N LEU A 96 6.43 5.79 9.16
CA LEU A 96 7.30 6.81 9.75
C LEU A 96 7.32 6.78 11.28
N ARG A 97 6.44 6.00 11.93
CA ARG A 97 6.49 5.85 13.39
C ARG A 97 7.86 5.25 13.79
N PRO A 98 8.57 5.86 14.76
CA PRO A 98 9.82 5.30 15.25
C PRO A 98 9.60 3.86 15.67
N GLY A 99 10.31 2.92 15.04
CA GLY A 99 10.33 1.54 15.51
C GLY A 99 10.88 1.53 16.93
N VAL A 100 10.25 0.76 17.82
CA VAL A 100 10.84 0.47 19.14
C VAL A 100 12.20 -0.15 18.86
N THR A 101 13.25 0.63 19.10
CA THR A 101 14.61 0.14 19.14
C THR A 101 14.64 -0.99 20.17
N ARG A 102 14.92 -2.21 19.70
CA ARG A 102 15.26 -3.33 20.57
C ARG A 102 16.64 -3.02 21.17
N ASN A 103 16.69 -2.08 22.10
CA ASN A 103 17.89 -1.69 22.81
C ASN A 103 18.29 -2.82 23.75
N GLY A 104 19.46 -3.43 23.49
CA GLY A 104 20.35 -3.94 24.51
C GLY A 104 20.01 -5.29 25.15
N HIS A 105 20.02 -6.40 24.39
CA HIS A 105 20.37 -7.68 25.01
C HIS A 105 21.89 -7.90 24.84
N PRO A 106 22.71 -7.73 25.90
CA PRO A 106 24.12 -8.07 25.82
C PRO A 106 24.26 -9.56 25.51
N SER A 107 25.11 -9.87 24.52
CA SER A 107 25.43 -11.25 24.17
C SER A 107 26.08 -11.94 25.38
N PRO A 108 25.55 -13.10 25.85
CA PRO A 108 26.15 -13.88 26.94
C PRO A 108 27.55 -14.44 26.64
N TYR A 109 28.08 -14.23 25.44
CA TYR A 109 29.32 -14.84 24.95
C TYR A 109 30.51 -13.86 24.91
N ALA A 110 30.45 -12.74 25.63
CA ALA A 110 31.48 -11.69 25.63
C ALA A 110 32.46 -11.74 26.83
N ALA A 111 32.64 -12.90 27.47
CA ALA A 111 33.58 -13.07 28.58
C ALA A 111 34.54 -14.24 28.32
#